data_AF-K1PKG3-F1
#
_entry.id   AF-K1PKG3-F1
#
_cell.length_a   1.000
_cell.length_b   1.000
_cell.length_c   1.000
_cell.angle_alpha   90.00
_cell.angle_beta   90.00
_cell.angle_gamma   90.00
#
_symmetry.space_group_name_H-M   'P 1'
#
loop_
_entity.id
_entity.type
_entity.pdbx_description
1 polymer ?
#
loop_
_entity_poly.entity_id
_entity_poly.type
_entity_poly.pdbx_seq_one_letter_code
_entity_poly.pdbx_strand_id
1 'polypeptide(L)' 'MFLSFSANVGLVSVILGTKSLRTKFNFYVVNFSLVNLLIPTFCMWLHLVYHLDKGEWRFGEFFCRINVFLQGMSLTKFL' A
#
# COMPACT_ATOMS: atom_id res chain seq x y z
N MET A 1 -7.62 -7.81 2.07
CA MET A 1 -6.46 -7.72 1.15
C MET A 1 -6.88 -7.68 -0.31
N PHE A 2 -7.45 -8.77 -0.84
CA PHE A 2 -7.85 -8.86 -2.25
C PHE A 2 -8.83 -7.76 -2.68
N LEU A 3 -9.81 -7.43 -1.83
CA LEU A 3 -10.76 -6.35 -2.11
C LEU A 3 -10.10 -4.97 -2.20
N SER A 4 -9.18 -4.65 -1.27
CA SER A 4 -8.43 -3.39 -1.33
C SER A 4 -7.55 -3.34 -2.57
N PHE A 5 -6.90 -4.45 -2.92
CA PHE A 5 -6.05 -4.52 -4.10
C PHE A 5 -6.86 -4.32 -5.39
N SER A 6 -7.95 -5.08 -5.57
CA SER A 6 -8.80 -4.99 -6.75
C SER A 6 -9.46 -3.61 -6.88
N ALA A 7 -9.92 -3.02 -5.78
CA ALA A 7 -10.54 -1.70 -5.79
C ALA A 7 -9.55 -0.59 -6.18
N ASN A 8 -8.34 -0.58 -5.59
CA ASN A 8 -7.34 0.46 -5.89
C ASN A 8 -6.75 0.30 -7.29
N VAL A 9 -6.50 -0.93 -7.75
CA VAL A 9 -6.09 -1.19 -9.14
C VAL A 9 -7.18 -0.71 -10.10
N GLY A 10 -8.43 -1.09 -9.87
CA GLY A 10 -9.57 -0.66 -10.69
C GLY A 10 -9.70 0.87 -10.74
N LEU A 11 -9.58 1.56 -9.60
CA LEU A 11 -9.66 3.02 -9.55
C LEU A 11 -8.56 3.69 -10.38
N VAL A 12 -7.31 3.21 -10.26
CA VAL A 12 -6.19 3.71 -11.06
C VAL A 12 -6.42 3.43 -12.55
N SER A 13 -6.88 2.24 -12.91
CA SER A 13 -7.18 1.89 -14.30
C SER A 13 -8.26 2.79 -14.92
N VAL A 14 -9.34 3.10 -14.19
CA VAL A 14 -10.43 3.96 -14.67
C VAL A 14 -9.96 5.40 -14.88
N ILE A 15 -9.19 5.95 -13.93
CA ILE A 15 -8.67 7.32 -14.01
C ILE A 15 -7.65 7.46 -15.15
N LEU A 16 -6.77 6.46 -15.33
CA LEU A 16 -5.80 6.46 -16.44
C LEU A 16 -6.48 6.27 -17.80
N GLY A 17 -7.49 5.41 -17.89
CA GLY A 17 -8.24 5.15 -19.13
C GLY A 17 -9.11 6.33 -19.59
N THR A 18 -9.62 7.14 -18.67
CA THR A 18 -10.54 8.24 -18.98
C THR A 18 -9.81 9.58 -19.03
N LYS A 19 -9.55 10.12 -20.23
CA LYS A 19 -8.84 11.41 -20.39
C LYS A 19 -9.51 12.59 -19.67
N SER A 20 -10.85 12.60 -19.59
CA SER A 20 -11.61 13.65 -18.89
C SER A 20 -11.37 13.66 -17.37
N LEU A 21 -10.98 12.51 -16.78
CA LEU A 21 -10.71 12.39 -15.35
C LEU A 21 -9.26 12.79 -14.98
N ARG A 22 -8.41 13.23 -15.91
CA ARG A 22 -7.00 13.58 -15.62
C ARG A 22 -6.85 15.00 -15.06
N THR A 23 -7.51 15.29 -13.94
CA THR A 23 -7.41 16.56 -13.22
C THR A 23 -6.36 16.48 -12.11
N LYS A 24 -5.87 17.63 -11.62
CA LYS A 24 -4.91 17.67 -10.49
C LYS A 24 -5.43 16.93 -9.25
N PHE A 25 -6.73 17.03 -8.98
CA PHE A 25 -7.38 16.32 -7.88
C PHE A 25 -7.35 14.80 -8.07
N ASN A 26 -7.66 14.30 -9.27
CA ASN A 26 -7.64 12.87 -9.53
C ASN A 26 -6.23 12.27 -9.50
N PHE A 27 -5.17 13.05 -9.77
CA PHE A 27 -3.80 12.62 -9.52
C PHE A 27 -3.50 12.39 -8.03
N TYR A 28 -4.09 13.19 -7.14
CA TYR A 28 -4.01 12.95 -5.70
C TYR A 28 -4.70 11.64 -5.32
N VAL A 29 -5.88 11.38 -5.88
CA VAL A 29 -6.62 10.12 -5.69
C VAL A 29 -5.82 8.91 -6.19
N VAL A 30 -5.18 9.00 -7.36
CA VAL A 30 -4.30 7.94 -7.88
C VAL A 30 -3.12 7.69 -6.94
N ASN A 31 -2.43 8.75 -6.48
CA ASN A 31 -1.34 8.62 -5.51
C ASN A 31 -1.81 7.97 -4.21
N PHE A 32 -2.97 8.35 -3.70
CA PHE A 32 -3.57 7.72 -2.54
C PHE A 32 -3.83 6.23 -2.78
N SER A 33 -4.35 5.85 -3.95
CA SER A 33 -4.53 4.44 -4.31
C SER A 33 -3.22 3.67 -4.45
N LEU A 34 -2.15 4.28 -4.95
CA LEU A 34 -0.83 3.66 -4.98
C LEU A 34 -0.31 3.35 -3.57
N VAL A 35 -0.48 4.26 -2.61
CA VAL A 35 -0.12 4.01 -1.20
C VAL A 35 -0.96 2.85 -0.63
N ASN A 36 -2.26 2.79 -0.97
CA ASN A 36 -3.12 1.66 -0.59
C ASN A 36 -2.72 0.32 -1.24
N LEU A 37 -2.00 0.34 -2.35
CA LEU A 37 -1.43 -0.85 -2.96
C LEU A 37 -0.11 -1.26 -2.33
N LEU A 38 0.76 -0.31 -1.98
CA LEU A 38 2.07 -0.57 -1.36
C LEU A 38 1.96 -1.21 0.05
N ILE A 39 1.04 -0.73 0.88
CA ILE A 39 0.89 -1.23 2.26
C ILE A 39 0.64 -2.75 2.31
N PRO A 40 -0.36 -3.31 1.61
CA PRO A 40 -0.61 -4.75 1.65
C PRO A 40 0.48 -5.56 0.95
N THR A 41 1.16 -5.06 -0.08
CA THR A 41 2.27 -5.81 -0.71
C THR A 41 3.50 -5.87 0.18
N PHE A 42 3.88 -4.78 0.85
CA PHE A 42 5.09 -4.76 1.67
C PHE A 42 4.86 -5.25 3.11
N CYS A 43 3.87 -4.72 3.83
CA CYS A 43 3.66 -5.07 5.23
C CYS A 43 3.13 -6.50 5.41
N MET A 44 2.12 -6.94 4.64
CA MET A 44 1.56 -8.28 4.86
C MET A 44 2.51 -9.38 4.41
N TRP A 45 3.25 -9.19 3.33
CA TRP A 45 4.26 -10.16 2.91
C TRP A 45 5.34 -10.34 3.98
N LEU A 46 5.87 -9.24 4.51
CA LEU A 46 6.90 -9.29 5.56
C LEU A 46 6.37 -9.92 6.85
N HIS A 47 5.12 -9.63 7.23
CA HIS A 47 4.49 -10.25 8.39
C HIS A 47 4.24 -11.75 8.19
N LEU A 48 3.90 -12.17 6.97
CA LEU A 48 3.73 -13.57 6.62
C LEU A 48 5.06 -14.33 6.70
N VAL A 49 6.15 -13.79 6.13
CA VAL A 49 7.47 -14.42 6.23
C VAL A 49 7.93 -14.47 7.69
N TYR A 50 7.73 -13.39 8.46
CA TYR A 50 8.03 -13.39 9.89
C TYR A 50 7.30 -14.53 10.64
N HIS A 51 6.04 -14.79 10.31
CA HIS A 51 5.28 -15.88 10.92
C HIS A 51 5.77 -17.26 10.48
N LEU A 52 6.14 -17.41 9.21
CA LEU A 52 6.69 -18.66 8.65
C LEU A 52 8.08 -18.99 9.23
N ASP A 53 8.90 -17.99 9.51
CA ASP A 53 10.21 -18.11 10.15
C ASP A 53 10.13 -18.24 11.69
N LYS A 54 8.96 -18.60 12.25
CA LYS A 54 8.72 -18.76 13.71
C LYS A 54 9.03 -17.49 14.52
N GLY A 55 8.87 -16.32 13.93
CA GLY A 55 9.14 -15.03 14.57
C GLY A 55 10.60 -14.59 14.50
N GLU A 56 11.43 -15.20 13.67
CA GLU A 56 12.81 -14.75 13.48
C GLU A 56 12.92 -13.70 12.36
N TRP A 57 13.28 -12.47 12.73
CA TRP A 57 13.44 -11.37 11.78
C TRP A 57 14.78 -11.41 11.05
N ARG A 58 14.79 -11.83 9.78
CA ARG A 58 16.01 -11.96 8.94
C ARG A 58 16.19 -10.91 7.84
N PHE A 59 15.22 -10.01 7.64
CA PHE A 59 15.29 -8.97 6.61
C PHE A 59 16.19 -7.77 6.95
N GLY A 60 16.72 -7.69 8.18
CA GLY A 60 17.58 -6.60 8.63
C GLY A 60 16.83 -5.31 9.00
N GLU A 61 17.55 -4.27 9.43
CA GLU A 61 16.96 -3.03 9.96
C GLU A 61 16.20 -2.19 8.92
N PHE A 62 16.60 -2.26 7.65
CA PHE A 62 16.00 -1.45 6.58
C PHE A 62 14.51 -1.76 6.42
N PHE A 63 14.16 -3.05 6.30
CA PHE A 63 12.78 -3.50 6.19
C PHE A 63 11.96 -3.29 7.47
N CYS A 64 12.64 -3.22 8.63
CA CYS A 64 11.99 -2.93 9.91
C CYS A 64 11.52 -1.47 9.95
N ARG A 65 12.41 -0.51 9.61
CA ARG A 65 12.04 0.91 9.52
C ARG A 65 10.94 1.17 8.49
N ILE A 66 10.99 0.50 7.34
CA ILE A 66 9.96 0.61 6.30
C ILE A 66 8.61 0.10 6.81
N ASN A 67 8.56 -1.03 7.53
CA ASN A 67 7.32 -1.52 8.12
C ASN A 67 6.71 -0.53 9.09
N VAL A 68 7.52 0.02 10.00
CA VAL A 68 7.05 0.99 10.99
C VAL A 68 6.54 2.27 10.31
N PHE A 69 7.23 2.75 9.27
CA PHE A 69 6.79 3.90 8.49
C PHE A 69 5.45 3.65 7.79
N LEU A 70 5.30 2.50 7.12
CA LEU A 70 4.06 2.13 6.42
C LEU A 70 2.89 1.87 7.39
N GLN A 71 3.15 1.30 8.57
CA GLN A 71 2.16 1.15 9.63
C GLN A 71 1.73 2.51 10.18
N GLY A 72 2.68 3.42 10.40
CA GLY A 72 2.40 4.80 10.79
C GLY A 72 1.46 5.48 9.79
N MET A 73 1.78 5.42 8.49
CA MET A 73 0.90 5.96 7.44
C MET A 73 -0.48 5.29 7.38
N SER A 74 -0.61 4.02 7.78
CA SER A 74 -1.90 3.32 7.84
C SER A 74 -2.76 3.77 9.00
N LEU A 75 -2.16 4.01 10.16
CA LEU A 75 -2.85 4.52 11.36
C LEU A 75 -3.26 5.99 11.19
N THR A 76 -2.44 6.78 10.48
CA THR A 76 -2.77 8.18 10.16
C THR A 76 -3.74 8.33 8.97
N LYS A 77 -4.30 7.23 8.42
CA LYS A 77 -5.38 7.33 7.40
C LYS A 77 -6.69 7.95 7.92
N PHE A 78 -6.73 8.43 9.16
CA PHE A 78 -7.80 9.22 9.74
C PHE A 78 -7.25 10.49 10.40
N LEU A 79 -6.83 11.44 9.58
CA LEU A 79 -6.93 12.88 9.81
C LEU A 79 -6.97 13.61 8.47
#